data_AF-E2BLU6-F1
#
_entry.id   AF-E2BLU6-F1
#
_cell.length_a   1.000
_cell.length_b   1.000
_cell.length_c   1.000
_cell.angle_alpha   90.00
_cell.angle_beta   90.00
_cell.angle_gamma   90.00
#
_symmetry.space_group_name_H-M   'P 1'
#
loop_
_entity.id
_entity.type
_entity.pdbx_description
1 polymer ?
#
loop_
_entity_poly.entity_id
_entity_poly.type
_entity_poly.pdbx_seq_one_letter_code
_entity_poly.pdbx_strand_id
1 'polypeptide(L)' 'KDIKKAKGVKSNVIARTINLDDYTHCLREEIETSRRQSCIRSKLHEVYTIFETKTALSPYDDKRYIMSDSINTLPW' A
#
# COMPACT_ATOMS: atom_id res chain seq x y z
N LYS A 1 -17.31 -7.95 8.02
CA LYS A 1 -16.82 -7.82 6.63
C LYS A 1 -15.46 -7.17 6.71
N ASP A 2 -14.42 -7.83 6.22
CA ASP A 2 -13.05 -7.33 6.39
C ASP A 2 -12.82 -6.04 5.59
N ILE A 3 -12.15 -5.07 6.21
CA ILE A 3 -11.85 -3.78 5.61
C ILE A 3 -10.36 -3.74 5.27
N LYS A 4 -10.06 -3.75 3.98
CA LYS A 4 -8.69 -3.57 3.47
C LYS A 4 -8.22 -2.13 3.75
N LYS A 5 -6.97 -1.99 4.22
CA LYS A 5 -6.34 -0.69 4.53
C LYS A 5 -4.93 -0.68 3.94
N ALA A 6 -4.53 0.46 3.40
CA ALA A 6 -3.17 0.75 2.96
C ALA A 6 -2.89 2.22 3.24
N LYS A 7 -1.76 2.53 3.89
CA LYS A 7 -1.47 3.89 4.34
C LYS A 7 -1.24 4.80 3.13
N GLY A 8 -1.91 5.95 3.11
CA GLY A 8 -1.75 6.94 2.03
C GLY A 8 -2.43 6.60 0.70
N VAL A 9 -3.05 5.42 0.57
CA VAL A 9 -3.88 5.04 -0.58
C VAL A 9 -5.35 5.25 -0.26
N LYS A 10 -6.10 5.84 -1.19
CA LYS A 10 -7.53 6.08 -1.02
C LYS A 10 -8.33 4.80 -0.92
N SER A 11 -9.37 4.79 -0.08
CA SER A 11 -10.24 3.63 0.16
C SER A 11 -10.94 3.11 -1.10
N ASN A 12 -11.35 4.00 -2.01
CA ASN A 12 -11.97 3.62 -3.28
C ASN A 12 -10.96 2.92 -4.23
N VAL A 13 -9.69 3.33 -4.20
CA VAL A 13 -8.61 2.68 -4.97
C VAL A 13 -8.33 1.30 -4.38
N ILE A 14 -8.19 1.21 -3.05
CA ILE A 14 -8.01 -0.07 -2.34
C ILE A 14 -9.15 -1.05 -2.65
N ALA A 15 -10.40 -0.59 -2.53
CA ALA A 15 -11.57 -1.44 -2.74
C ALA A 15 -11.65 -2.04 -4.16
N ARG A 16 -11.17 -1.30 -5.17
CA ARG A 16 -11.24 -1.69 -6.59
C ARG A 16 -10.02 -2.46 -7.09
N THR A 17 -8.84 -2.27 -6.49
CA THR A 17 -7.56 -2.66 -7.12
C THR A 17 -6.63 -3.49 -6.23
N ILE A 18 -7.06 -3.79 -5.00
CA ILE A 18 -6.30 -4.64 -4.08
C ILE A 18 -7.18 -5.82 -3.68
N ASN A 19 -6.71 -7.03 -3.93
CA ASN A 19 -7.30 -8.29 -3.46
C ASN A 19 -6.33 -9.03 -2.51
N LEU A 20 -6.73 -10.21 -2.04
CA LEU A 20 -5.88 -11.02 -1.14
C LEU A 20 -4.68 -11.60 -1.89
N ASP A 21 -4.85 -11.98 -3.15
CA ASP A 21 -3.79 -12.57 -3.97
C ASP A 21 -2.64 -11.57 -4.20
N ASP A 22 -2.95 -10.28 -4.40
CA ASP A 22 -1.99 -9.18 -4.50
C ASP A 22 -1.10 -9.12 -3.23
N TYR A 23 -1.69 -9.34 -2.04
CA TYR A 23 -0.93 -9.41 -0.79
C TYR A 23 -0.02 -10.63 -0.75
N THR A 24 -0.54 -11.81 -1.11
CA THR A 24 0.28 -13.03 -1.11
C THR A 24 1.43 -12.97 -2.12
N HIS A 25 1.21 -12.34 -3.27
CA HIS A 25 2.23 -12.12 -4.29
C HIS A 25 3.29 -11.12 -3.80
N CYS A 26 2.87 -9.99 -3.24
CA CYS A 26 3.76 -8.99 -2.65
C CYS A 26 4.67 -9.60 -1.58
N LEU A 27 4.11 -10.46 -0.72
CA LEU A 27 4.84 -11.10 0.37
C LEU A 27 5.83 -12.16 -0.13
N ARG A 28 5.41 -13.05 -1.04
CA ARG A 28 6.22 -14.20 -1.48
C ARG A 28 7.32 -13.83 -2.46
N GLU A 29 7.03 -12.91 -3.37
CA GLU A 29 7.99 -12.47 -4.37
C GLU A 29 8.86 -11.30 -3.86
N GLU A 30 8.56 -10.80 -2.66
CA GLU A 30 9.18 -9.60 -2.09
C GLU A 30 9.09 -8.36 -3.01
N ILE A 31 7.98 -8.23 -3.73
CA ILE A 31 7.76 -7.15 -4.70
C ILE A 31 6.80 -6.11 -4.13
N GLU A 32 7.26 -4.86 -4.07
CA GLU A 32 6.39 -3.73 -3.76
C GLU A 32 5.38 -3.48 -4.88
N THR A 33 4.14 -3.22 -4.50
CA THR A 33 3.06 -2.91 -5.43
C THR A 33 2.61 -1.47 -5.26
N SER A 34 2.53 -0.71 -6.36
CA SER A 34 2.03 0.67 -6.35
C SER A 34 0.67 0.82 -7.01
N ARG A 35 -0.06 1.88 -6.65
CA ARG A 35 -1.35 2.25 -7.23
C ARG A 35 -1.40 3.74 -7.53
N ARG A 36 -1.98 4.07 -8.70
CA ARG A 36 -2.24 5.45 -9.09
C ARG A 36 -3.56 5.92 -8.49
N GLN A 37 -3.57 7.14 -7.98
CA GLN A 37 -4.76 7.80 -7.47
C GLN A 37 -4.77 9.27 -7.89
N SER A 38 -5.96 9.82 -8.10
CA SER A 38 -6.12 11.26 -8.31
C SER A 38 -6.60 11.94 -7.03
N CYS A 39 -6.18 13.18 -6.79
CA CYS A 39 -6.68 14.03 -5.72
C CYS A 39 -6.83 15.47 -6.20
N ILE A 40 -7.76 16.20 -5.59
CA ILE A 40 -7.87 17.65 -5.78
C ILE A 40 -7.03 18.31 -4.71
N ARG A 41 -6.15 19.24 -5.09
CA ARG A 41 -5.28 19.98 -4.16
C ARG A 41 -5.24 21.44 -4.55
N SER A 42 -5.27 22.32 -3.55
CA SER A 42 -5.09 23.75 -3.74
C SER A 42 -3.62 24.14 -3.53
N LYS A 43 -3.08 24.97 -4.42
CA LYS A 43 -1.76 25.61 -4.27
C LYS A 43 -1.91 27.08 -4.64
N LEU A 44 -1.53 28.00 -3.73
CA LEU A 44 -1.69 29.45 -3.92
C LEU A 44 -3.12 29.84 -4.36
N HIS A 45 -4.13 29.24 -3.74
CA HIS A 45 -5.56 29.44 -4.05
C HIS A 45 -6.02 28.94 -5.42
N GLU A 46 -5.15 28.36 -6.23
CA GLU A 46 -5.52 27.67 -7.47
C GLU A 46 -5.77 26.18 -7.20
N VAL A 47 -6.81 25.62 -7.82
CA VAL A 47 -7.25 24.23 -7.61
C VAL A 47 -6.77 23.35 -8.77
N TYR A 48 -6.09 22.26 -8.43
CA TYR A 48 -5.54 21.31 -9.40
C TYR A 48 -6.06 19.90 -9.15
N THR A 49 -6.24 19.15 -10.25
CA THR A 49 -6.33 17.70 -10.18
C THR A 49 -4.92 17.13 -10.31
N ILE A 50 -4.44 16.46 -9.27
CA ILE A 50 -3.12 15.85 -9.22
C ILE A 50 -3.28 14.34 -9.34
N PHE A 51 -2.38 13.71 -10.07
CA PHE A 51 -2.22 12.25 -10.10
C PHE A 51 -0.97 11.89 -9.30
N GLU A 52 -1.13 11.00 -8.34
CA GLU A 52 -0.05 10.49 -7.50
C GLU A 52 0.02 8.96 -7.65
N THR A 53 1.23 8.42 -7.69
CA THR A 53 1.48 6.99 -7.53
C THR A 53 1.93 6.76 -6.09
N LYS A 54 1.28 5.83 -5.38
CA LYS A 54 1.60 5.48 -3.99
C LYS A 54 1.96 4.00 -3.92
N THR A 55 2.93 3.66 -3.09
CA THR A 55 3.12 2.27 -2.65
C THR A 55 1.87 1.84 -1.88
N ALA A 56 1.27 0.75 -2.34
CA ALA A 56 0.03 0.20 -1.81
C ALA A 56 0.28 -1.04 -0.94
N LEU A 57 1.23 -1.87 -1.34
CA LEU A 57 1.71 -3.03 -0.57
C LEU A 57 3.24 -3.04 -0.64
N SER A 58 3.88 -3.34 0.48
CA SER A 58 5.31 -3.58 0.55
C SER A 58 5.53 -4.76 1.51
N PRO A 59 6.42 -5.71 1.18
CA PRO A 59 6.76 -6.81 2.08
C PRO A 59 7.53 -6.31 3.32
N TYR A 60 8.00 -5.05 3.31
CA TYR A 60 8.83 -4.45 4.35
C TYR A 60 8.09 -3.38 5.19
N ASP A 61 6.77 -3.20 4.99
CA ASP A 61 5.98 -2.20 5.75
C ASP A 61 5.70 -2.63 7.20
N ASP A 62 6.10 -3.85 7.57
CA ASP A 62 5.99 -4.36 8.92
C ASP A 62 7.09 -3.79 9.83
N LYS A 63 6.71 -3.30 11.01
CA LYS A 63 7.65 -2.90 12.07
C LYS A 63 8.27 -4.12 12.79
N ARG A 64 8.57 -5.17 12.04
CA ARG A 64 9.10 -6.42 12.56
C ARG A 64 10.21 -6.90 11.65
N TYR A 65 11.28 -7.41 12.25
CA TYR A 65 12.33 -8.08 11.51
C TYR A 65 11.93 -9.54 11.28
N ILE A 66 11.70 -9.92 10.03
CA ILE A 66 11.42 -11.29 9.64
C ILE A 66 12.73 -12.08 9.68
N MET A 67 12.77 -13.16 10.46
CA MET A 67 13.94 -14.02 10.54
C MET A 67 14.06 -14.88 9.28
N SER A 68 15.23 -15.49 9.07
CA SER A 68 15.55 -16.28 7.88
C SER A 68 14.62 -17.48 7.65
N ASP A 69 13.89 -17.92 8.69
CA ASP A 69 12.89 -18.99 8.60
C ASP A 69 11.53 -18.51 8.07
N SER A 70 11.37 -17.21 7.79
CA SER A 70 10.16 -16.54 7.30
C SER A 70 8.90 -16.66 8.18
N ILE A 71 9.04 -17.28 9.36
CA ILE A 71 7.92 -17.59 10.26
C ILE A 71 8.07 -16.77 11.54
N ASN A 72 9.28 -16.71 12.08
CA ASN A 72 9.56 -15.99 13.31
C ASN A 72 9.87 -14.53 13.01
N THR A 73 9.31 -13.65 13.83
CA THR A 73 9.50 -12.20 13.72
C THR A 73 10.01 -11.62 15.02
N LEU A 74 11.01 -10.76 14.96
CA LEU A 74 11.48 -9.98 16.10
C LEU A 74 10.86 -8.57 16.09
N PRO A 75 10.54 -7.97 17.25
CA PRO A 75 10.19 -6.56 17.29
C PRO A 75 11.40 -5.73 16.84
N TRP A 76 11.13 -4.74 15.98
CA TRP A 76 12.09 -3.68 15.64
C TRP A 76 12.00 -2.55 16.65
#